data_AF-A0A1I2DTE5-F1
#
_entry.id   AF-A0A1I2DTE5-F1
#
_cell.length_a   1.000
_cell.length_b   1.000
_cell.length_c   1.000
_cell.angle_alpha   90.00
_cell.angle_beta   90.00
_cell.angle_gamma   90.00
#
_symmetry.space_group_name_H-M   'P 1'
#
loop_
_entity.id
_entity.type
_entity.pdbx_description
1 polymer ?
#
loop_
_entity_poly.entity_id
_entity_poly.type
_entity_poly.pdbx_seq_one_letter_code
_entity_poly.pdbx_strand_id
1 'polypeptide(L)'
;MGFLRKISAPIQFFDLKIIMVGVFIFSLTPSVNADTWRGTAPFCEGRCLPGEAQIATSNFGDGAPCWTGYKVLCRNSEPTCNAAQTNTSCYGIIQVCDNGSYEYTGAWRSCSTYICGACFGFNW
;
A
#
# COMPACT_ATOMS: atom_id res chain seq x y z
N MET A 1 -40.76 -4.77 16.98
CA MET A 1 -39.55 -4.93 16.16
C MET A 1 -38.45 -4.04 16.70
N GLY A 2 -37.26 -4.58 16.98
CA GLY A 2 -36.06 -3.79 17.28
C GLY A 2 -35.45 -4.09 18.65
N PHE A 3 -34.49 -5.00 18.66
CA PHE A 3 -33.84 -5.60 19.82
C PHE A 3 -32.60 -4.77 20.19
N LEU A 4 -32.64 -4.01 21.29
CA LEU A 4 -31.44 -3.39 21.87
C LEU A 4 -30.76 -4.41 22.80
N ARG A 5 -29.76 -5.15 22.29
CA ARG A 5 -28.87 -5.96 23.15
C ARG A 5 -27.90 -5.02 23.87
N LYS A 6 -28.17 -4.76 25.16
CA LYS A 6 -27.11 -4.40 26.12
C LYS A 6 -26.17 -5.59 26.26
N ILE A 7 -24.96 -5.49 25.73
CA ILE A 7 -23.87 -6.42 26.06
C ILE A 7 -23.21 -5.87 27.31
N SER A 8 -23.65 -6.38 28.46
CA SER A 8 -22.96 -6.27 29.73
C SER A 8 -21.72 -7.18 29.66
N ALA A 9 -20.53 -6.61 29.47
CA ALA A 9 -19.29 -7.37 29.61
C ALA A 9 -18.95 -7.48 31.11
N PRO A 10 -18.75 -8.69 31.66
CA PRO A 10 -18.28 -8.84 33.03
C PRO A 10 -16.78 -8.51 33.06
N ILE A 11 -16.42 -7.39 33.70
CA ILE A 11 -15.04 -7.11 34.09
C ILE A 11 -14.74 -8.05 35.27
N GLN A 12 -14.26 -9.25 34.96
CA GLN A 12 -13.77 -10.19 35.97
C GLN A 12 -12.32 -9.84 36.29
N PHE A 13 -12.08 -9.62 37.58
CA PHE A 13 -10.77 -9.50 38.22
C PHE A 13 -9.84 -10.62 37.73
N PHE A 14 -8.76 -10.28 37.03
CA PHE A 14 -7.70 -11.24 36.68
C PHE A 14 -6.45 -10.94 37.51
N ASP A 15 -6.00 -11.94 38.27
CA ASP A 15 -4.80 -11.93 39.10
C ASP A 15 -3.56 -11.40 38.37
N LEU A 16 -2.78 -10.54 39.04
CA LEU A 16 -1.57 -9.87 38.53
C LEU A 16 -0.52 -10.82 37.92
N LYS A 17 -0.52 -12.10 38.32
CA LYS A 17 0.35 -13.14 37.73
C LYS A 17 -0.08 -13.59 36.33
N ILE A 18 -1.38 -13.57 36.03
CA ILE A 18 -1.92 -13.94 34.71
C ILE A 18 -1.67 -12.82 33.69
N ILE A 19 -1.65 -11.57 34.14
CA ILE A 19 -1.32 -10.40 33.30
C ILE A 19 0.08 -10.53 32.69
N MET A 20 1.09 -10.95 33.47
CA MET A 20 2.46 -11.13 32.96
C MET A 20 2.58 -12.21 31.88
N VAL A 21 1.83 -13.32 32.01
CA VAL A 21 1.83 -14.40 31.01
C VAL A 21 1.10 -13.97 29.73
N GLY A 22 -0.02 -13.23 29.87
CA GLY A 22 -0.75 -12.66 28.73
C GLY A 22 0.04 -11.59 27.97
N VAL A 23 0.81 -10.74 28.66
CA VAL A 23 1.67 -9.72 28.05
C VAL A 23 2.85 -10.35 27.30
N PHE A 24 3.44 -11.42 27.82
CA PHE A 24 4.53 -12.13 27.13
C PHE A 24 4.07 -12.79 25.81
N ILE A 25 2.86 -13.35 25.77
CA ILE A 25 2.33 -14.02 24.57
C ILE A 25 1.90 -13.01 23.49
N PHE A 26 1.49 -11.79 23.87
CA PHE A 26 1.10 -10.74 22.91
C PHE A 26 2.29 -10.12 22.15
N SER A 27 3.53 -10.40 22.59
CA SER A 27 4.75 -9.79 22.07
C SER A 27 5.34 -10.49 20.83
N LEU A 28 4.75 -11.60 20.37
CA LEU A 28 5.26 -12.41 19.27
C LEU A 28 4.41 -12.31 17.99
N THR A 29 3.73 -11.19 17.75
CA THR A 29 3.07 -10.99 16.45
C THR A 29 4.14 -10.82 15.37
N PRO A 30 4.20 -11.70 14.35
CA PRO A 30 5.08 -11.47 13.22
C PRO A 30 4.64 -10.17 12.53
N SER A 31 5.59 -9.30 12.17
CA SER A 31 5.28 -8.15 11.33
C SER A 31 4.80 -8.68 9.98
N VAL A 32 3.49 -8.57 9.72
CA VAL A 32 2.92 -8.86 8.40
C VAL A 32 3.35 -7.71 7.50
N ASN A 33 4.38 -7.96 6.70
CA ASN A 33 4.82 -7.03 5.69
C ASN A 33 3.99 -7.26 4.42
N ALA A 34 3.61 -6.19 3.73
CA ALA A 34 3.15 -6.30 2.35
C ALA A 34 4.23 -5.80 1.42
N ASP A 35 4.59 -6.67 0.48
CA ASP A 35 5.54 -6.35 -0.56
C ASP A 35 4.75 -5.91 -1.81
N THR A 36 5.01 -4.71 -2.31
CA THR A 36 4.31 -4.11 -3.46
C THR A 36 5.29 -3.72 -4.54
N TRP A 37 5.01 -4.11 -5.80
CA TRP A 37 5.81 -3.67 -6.94
C TRP A 37 5.47 -2.22 -7.30
N ARG A 38 6.50 -1.42 -7.58
CA ARG A 38 6.43 -0.01 -7.95
C ARG A 38 7.06 0.18 -9.33
N GLY A 39 6.39 0.94 -10.20
CA GLY A 39 6.85 1.30 -11.53
C GLY A 39 5.98 0.74 -12.65
N THR A 40 5.36 1.62 -13.44
CA THR A 40 4.45 1.22 -14.53
C THR A 40 5.20 0.95 -15.81
N ALA A 41 4.84 -0.14 -16.49
CA ALA A 41 5.24 -0.34 -17.88
C ALA A 41 4.65 0.77 -18.78
N PRO A 42 5.30 1.11 -19.90
CA PRO A 42 6.52 0.50 -20.43
C PRO A 42 7.83 1.10 -19.90
N PHE A 43 7.82 2.27 -19.27
CA PHE A 43 9.06 3.01 -18.98
C PHE A 43 9.66 2.77 -17.57
N CYS A 44 8.89 2.15 -16.67
CA CYS A 44 9.25 1.64 -15.35
C CYS A 44 10.43 2.32 -14.62
N GLU A 45 10.12 3.42 -13.93
CA GLU A 45 11.05 4.11 -13.03
C GLU A 45 10.70 3.79 -11.57
N GLY A 46 10.75 2.50 -11.20
CA GLY A 46 10.31 2.03 -9.90
C GLY A 46 11.10 2.68 -8.75
N ARG A 47 10.39 3.16 -7.72
CA ARG A 47 10.97 3.68 -6.48
C ARG A 47 10.07 3.34 -5.30
N CYS A 48 10.68 3.00 -4.17
CA CYS A 48 9.95 2.82 -2.92
C CYS A 48 9.61 4.18 -2.31
N LEU A 49 8.50 4.21 -1.58
CA LEU A 49 8.09 5.40 -0.84
C LEU A 49 9.01 5.62 0.38
N PRO A 50 9.04 6.83 0.95
CA PRO A 50 9.74 7.07 2.20
C PRO A 50 9.28 6.11 3.30
N GLY A 51 10.24 5.45 3.95
CA GLY A 51 9.97 4.46 5.01
C GLY A 51 9.73 3.03 4.52
N GLU A 52 9.60 2.80 3.21
CA GLU A 52 9.58 1.47 2.62
C GLU A 52 11.01 0.97 2.34
N ALA A 53 11.21 -0.35 2.37
CA ALA A 53 12.49 -0.97 2.03
C ALA A 53 12.45 -1.61 0.65
N GLN A 54 13.39 -1.25 -0.23
CA GLN A 54 13.59 -1.98 -1.48
C GLN A 54 14.11 -3.39 -1.20
N ILE A 55 13.41 -4.40 -1.69
CA ILE A 55 13.79 -5.80 -1.49
C ILE A 55 14.13 -6.53 -2.79
N ALA A 56 13.65 -6.07 -3.94
CA ALA A 56 14.03 -6.62 -5.24
C ALA A 56 13.84 -5.60 -6.37
N THR A 57 14.45 -5.88 -7.51
CA THR A 57 14.23 -5.17 -8.77
C THR A 57 13.95 -6.16 -9.89
N SER A 58 13.08 -5.82 -10.84
CA SER A 58 12.80 -6.68 -11.99
C SER A 58 12.30 -5.85 -13.17
N ASN A 59 12.70 -6.21 -14.39
CA ASN A 59 12.12 -5.65 -15.62
C ASN A 59 10.73 -6.24 -15.94
N PHE A 60 10.31 -7.29 -15.23
CA PHE A 60 8.96 -7.86 -15.33
C PHE A 60 8.12 -7.48 -14.11
N GLY A 61 8.62 -7.72 -12.90
CA GLY A 61 7.91 -7.49 -11.64
C GLY A 61 6.46 -8.00 -11.70
N ASP A 62 5.49 -7.10 -11.52
CA ASP A 62 4.07 -7.33 -11.75
C ASP A 62 3.57 -6.81 -13.12
N GLY A 63 2.55 -7.44 -13.68
CA GLY A 63 1.94 -6.98 -14.93
C GLY A 63 2.89 -7.09 -16.15
N ALA A 64 2.92 -6.04 -16.98
CA ALA A 64 3.65 -6.02 -18.24
C ALA A 64 5.15 -5.67 -18.07
N PRO A 65 6.03 -6.18 -18.96
CA PRO A 65 7.45 -5.88 -18.91
C PRO A 65 7.76 -4.43 -19.27
N CYS A 66 8.87 -3.96 -18.74
CA CYS A 66 9.44 -2.65 -19.02
C CYS A 66 10.22 -2.69 -20.34
N TRP A 67 9.97 -1.73 -21.23
CA TRP A 67 10.81 -1.45 -22.40
C TRP A 67 12.10 -0.74 -21.98
N THR A 68 12.00 0.15 -21.00
CA THR A 68 13.12 0.85 -20.37
C THR A 68 12.96 0.82 -18.85
N GLY A 69 14.07 0.91 -18.12
CA GLY A 69 14.04 0.93 -16.65
C GLY A 69 13.74 -0.42 -16.00
N TYR A 70 13.28 -0.40 -14.75
CA TYR A 70 12.93 -1.57 -13.95
C TYR A 70 11.88 -1.23 -12.88
N LYS A 71 11.11 -2.24 -12.49
CA LYS A 71 10.23 -2.19 -11.33
C LYS A 71 11.00 -2.47 -10.05
N VAL A 72 10.51 -1.93 -8.96
CA VAL A 72 11.07 -2.16 -7.61
C VAL A 72 10.03 -2.83 -6.74
N LEU A 73 10.38 -3.93 -6.09
CA LEU A 73 9.58 -4.54 -5.04
C LEU A 73 9.91 -3.85 -3.72
N CYS A 74 8.90 -3.26 -3.11
CA CYS A 74 9.01 -2.47 -1.90
C CYS A 74 8.27 -3.14 -0.76
N ARG A 75 8.99 -3.39 0.33
CA ARG A 75 8.44 -3.89 1.58
C ARG A 75 7.87 -2.74 2.40
N ASN A 76 6.60 -2.87 2.78
CA ASN A 76 5.95 -1.93 3.67
C ASN A 76 5.27 -2.66 4.85
N SER A 77 5.08 -1.94 5.94
CA SER A 77 4.40 -2.42 7.15
C SER A 77 2.89 -2.24 7.11
N GLU A 78 2.34 -1.73 5.99
CA GLU A 78 0.96 -1.31 5.89
C GLU A 78 0.28 -2.07 4.74
N PRO A 79 -0.23 -3.28 5.01
CA PRO A 79 -0.70 -4.19 3.99
C PRO A 79 -1.94 -3.71 3.24
N THR A 80 -2.64 -2.73 3.80
CA THR A 80 -3.84 -2.15 3.20
C THR A 80 -3.51 -0.80 2.60
N CYS A 81 -3.54 -0.72 1.27
CA CYS A 81 -3.70 0.58 0.62
C CYS A 81 -5.17 1.02 0.70
N ASN A 82 -5.42 2.18 1.28
CA ASN A 82 -6.70 2.88 1.17
C ASN A 82 -6.62 3.89 0.02
N ALA A 83 -6.74 3.39 -1.22
CA ALA A 83 -6.81 4.25 -2.40
C ALA A 83 -8.16 4.98 -2.40
N ALA A 84 -8.10 6.30 -2.19
CA ALA A 84 -9.29 7.15 -2.17
C ALA A 84 -9.41 8.00 -3.44
N GLN A 85 -8.32 8.17 -4.17
CA GLN A 85 -8.23 9.02 -5.36
C GLN A 85 -7.31 8.38 -6.40
N THR A 86 -7.39 8.90 -7.63
CA THR A 86 -6.53 8.50 -8.75
C THR A 86 -5.90 9.74 -9.34
N ASN A 87 -4.58 9.82 -9.34
CA ASN A 87 -3.83 10.80 -10.11
C ASN A 87 -3.62 10.25 -11.53
N THR A 88 -3.60 11.13 -12.53
CA THR A 88 -3.38 10.76 -13.93
C THR A 88 -2.24 11.56 -14.51
N SER A 89 -1.38 10.89 -15.26
CA SER A 89 -0.21 11.50 -15.89
C SER A 89 -0.04 10.96 -17.30
N CYS A 90 0.40 11.84 -18.20
CA CYS A 90 0.59 11.52 -19.61
C CYS A 90 2.08 11.39 -19.94
N TYR A 91 2.46 10.24 -20.49
CA TYR A 91 3.78 9.99 -21.04
C TYR A 91 3.64 9.83 -22.56
N GLY A 92 3.71 10.95 -23.27
CA GLY A 92 3.32 11.01 -24.68
C GLY A 92 1.85 10.63 -24.85
N ILE A 93 1.57 9.59 -25.62
CA ILE A 93 0.20 9.09 -25.83
C ILE A 93 -0.28 8.13 -24.74
N ILE A 94 0.57 7.74 -23.79
CA ILE A 94 0.22 6.73 -22.77
C ILE A 94 -0.30 7.43 -21.52
N GLN A 95 -1.54 7.13 -21.12
CA GLN A 95 -2.10 7.62 -19.86
C GLN A 95 -1.82 6.62 -18.74
N VAL A 96 -1.08 7.07 -17.73
CA VAL A 96 -0.79 6.32 -16.51
C VAL A 96 -1.67 6.83 -15.39
N CYS A 97 -2.37 5.93 -14.73
CA CYS A 97 -3.11 6.18 -13.51
C CYS A 97 -2.29 5.72 -12.31
N ASP A 98 -2.29 6.53 -11.25
CA ASP A 98 -1.75 6.21 -9.94
C ASP A 98 -2.89 6.28 -8.92
N ASN A 99 -3.32 5.13 -8.43
CA ASN A 99 -4.29 5.07 -7.34
C ASN A 99 -3.57 5.31 -6.02
N GLY A 100 -4.14 6.14 -5.16
CA GLY A 100 -3.51 6.49 -3.91
C GLY A 100 -4.39 7.38 -3.03
N SER A 101 -3.75 8.01 -2.06
CA SER A 101 -4.40 9.00 -1.18
C SER A 101 -3.38 10.04 -0.73
N TYR A 102 -3.87 11.22 -0.34
CA TYR A 102 -3.02 12.24 0.26
C TYR A 102 -2.85 11.93 1.75
N GLU A 103 -1.61 11.97 2.21
CA GLU A 103 -1.27 11.97 3.62
C GLU A 103 -1.69 13.29 4.27
N TYR A 104 -1.73 13.34 5.60
CA TYR A 104 -2.06 14.56 6.35
C TYR A 104 -1.08 15.72 6.06
N THR A 105 0.14 15.39 5.66
CA THR A 105 1.19 16.32 5.23
C THR A 105 0.96 16.92 3.84
N GLY A 106 -0.05 16.45 3.11
CA GLY A 106 -0.29 16.79 1.70
C GLY A 106 0.58 16.00 0.71
N ALA A 107 1.44 15.09 1.19
CA ALA A 107 2.21 14.21 0.32
C ALA A 107 1.30 13.16 -0.33
N TRP A 108 1.52 12.88 -1.61
CA TRP A 108 0.79 11.82 -2.32
C TRP A 108 1.39 10.45 -2.00
N ARG A 109 0.55 9.54 -1.50
CA ARG A 109 0.92 8.15 -1.25
C ARG A 109 0.40 7.26 -2.38
N SER A 110 1.32 6.84 -3.24
CA SER A 110 1.03 5.91 -4.34
C SER A 110 0.75 4.50 -3.82
N CYS A 111 -0.27 3.86 -4.36
CA CYS A 111 -0.63 2.49 -4.04
C CYS A 111 -0.46 1.53 -5.21
N SER A 112 -0.94 1.91 -6.39
CA SER A 112 -0.81 1.07 -7.58
C SER A 112 -0.81 1.95 -8.81
N THR A 113 0.12 1.67 -9.73
CA THR A 113 0.25 2.42 -10.96
C THR A 113 0.01 1.52 -12.17
N TYR A 114 -0.80 1.96 -13.13
CA TYR A 114 -1.20 1.16 -14.29
C TYR A 114 -1.55 2.05 -15.48
N ILE A 115 -1.50 1.48 -16.68
CA ILE A 115 -1.98 2.17 -17.88
C ILE A 115 -3.51 2.11 -17.85
N CYS A 116 -4.16 3.28 -17.91
CA CYS A 116 -5.61 3.38 -17.82
C CYS A 116 -6.25 4.02 -19.05
N GLY A 117 -5.45 4.44 -20.03
CA GLY A 117 -5.97 5.04 -21.24
C GLY A 117 -4.87 5.56 -22.15
N ALA A 118 -5.27 6.47 -23.03
CA ALA A 118 -4.38 7.20 -23.91
C ALA A 118 -4.62 8.69 -23.76
N CYS A 119 -3.56 9.47 -23.89
CA CYS A 119 -3.62 10.92 -23.86
C CYS A 119 -3.75 11.44 -25.29
N PHE A 120 -4.81 12.20 -25.55
CA PHE A 120 -5.05 12.84 -26.84
C PHE A 120 -5.17 14.35 -26.63
N GLY A 121 -4.17 15.12 -27.09
CA GLY A 121 -4.21 16.59 -27.10
C GLY A 121 -3.23 17.26 -26.13
N PHE A 122 -2.63 18.35 -26.61
CA PHE A 122 -1.51 19.12 -26.07
C PHE A 122 -1.75 19.80 -24.72
N ASN A 123 -1.78 19.06 -23.61
CA ASN A 123 -1.46 19.66 -22.31
C ASN A 123 -0.47 18.76 -21.59
N TRP A 124 0.78 19.24 -21.59
CA TRP A 124 1.94 18.71 -20.88
C TRP A 124 2.01 19.35 -19.50
#